data_AF-A0A5K0X5D3-F1
#
_entry.id   AF-A0A5K0X5D3-F1
#
_cell.length_a   1.000
_cell.length_b   1.000
_cell.length_c   1.000
_cell.angle_alpha   90.00
_cell.angle_beta   90.00
_cell.angle_gamma   90.00
#
_symmetry.space_group_name_H-M   'P 1'
#
loop_
_entity.id
_entity.type
_entity.pdbx_description
1 polymer ?
#
loop_
_entity_poly.entity_id
_entity_poly.type
_entity_poly.pdbx_seq_one_letter_code
_entity_poly.pdbx_strand_id
1 'polypeptide(L)' 'IIHSGRGIPEEYIRQMFGTDQCEVEDAIGLSICHKILKLMNGDVQYLREADRCSFIISAELALVQEAVRA' A
#
# COMPACT_ATOMS: atom_id res chain seq x y z
N ILE A 1 0.64 5.35 7.50
CA ILE A 1 1.11 6.66 6.95
C ILE A 1 -0.09 7.58 6.89
N ILE A 2 -0.04 8.78 7.47
CA ILE A 2 -1.16 9.72 7.55
C ILE A 2 -0.69 11.07 6.99
N HIS A 3 -1.44 11.64 6.05
CA HIS A 3 -1.17 12.96 5.48
C HIS A 3 -2.36 13.89 5.71
N SER A 4 -2.10 15.06 6.31
CA SER A 4 -3.06 16.15 6.46
C SER A 4 -3.18 16.92 5.14
N GLY A 5 -4.12 16.50 4.28
CA GLY A 5 -4.37 17.11 2.98
C GLY A 5 -5.54 16.43 2.28
N ARG A 6 -5.91 16.90 1.07
CA ARG A 6 -7.07 16.40 0.29
C ARG A 6 -6.91 14.97 -0.24
N GLY A 7 -5.95 14.19 0.26
CA GLY A 7 -5.66 12.84 -0.22
C GLY A 7 -5.03 12.77 -1.60
N ILE A 8 -4.86 11.54 -2.08
CA ILE A 8 -4.30 11.20 -3.38
C ILE A 8 -5.45 11.13 -4.39
N PRO A 9 -5.35 11.76 -5.58
CA PRO A 9 -6.44 11.73 -6.56
C PRO A 9 -6.85 10.31 -6.94
N GLU A 10 -8.13 10.11 -7.23
CA GLU A 10 -8.73 8.79 -7.37
C GLU A 10 -8.08 7.97 -8.50
N GLU A 11 -7.66 8.63 -9.58
CA GLU A 11 -6.98 7.99 -10.71
C GLU A 11 -5.67 7.30 -10.29
N TYR A 12 -4.90 7.88 -9.37
CA TYR A 12 -3.66 7.28 -8.86
C TYR A 12 -3.95 6.07 -7.98
N ILE A 13 -5.04 6.11 -7.20
CA ILE A 13 -5.49 4.98 -6.38
C ILE A 13 -5.97 3.83 -7.27
N ARG A 14 -6.74 4.13 -8.32
CA ARG A 14 -7.19 3.12 -9.29
C ARG A 14 -6.01 2.45 -9.99
N GLN A 15 -5.02 3.23 -10.41
CA GLN A 15 -3.82 2.69 -11.04
C GLN A 15 -2.98 1.86 -10.06
N MET A 16 -2.86 2.26 -8.79
CA MET A 16 -2.17 1.47 -7.77
C MET A 16 -2.74 0.05 -7.66
N PHE A 17 -4.07 -0.10 -7.74
CA PHE A 17 -4.75 -1.40 -7.72
C PHE A 17 -4.88 -2.08 -9.08
N GLY A 18 -4.39 -1.45 -10.16
CA GLY A 18 -4.44 -2.00 -11.51
C GLY A 18 -5.84 -2.04 -12.13
N THR A 19 -6.77 -1.21 -11.65
CA THR A 19 -8.14 -1.15 -12.18
C THR A 19 -8.27 -0.27 -13.43
N ASP A 20 -7.20 0.44 -13.81
CA ASP A 20 -7.15 1.29 -15.01
C ASP A 20 -5.97 0.88 -15.92
N GLN A 21 -6.19 0.92 -17.24
CA GLN A 21 -5.17 0.64 -18.26
C GLN A 21 -4.30 1.87 -18.58
N CYS A 22 -4.58 3.02 -17.98
CA CYS A 22 -3.87 4.26 -18.21
C CYS A 22 -2.73 4.40 -17.19
N GLU A 23 -1.49 4.48 -17.68
CA GLU A 23 -0.33 4.73 -16.83
C GLU A 23 -0.24 6.23 -16.51
N VAL A 24 -0.58 6.64 -15.29
CA VAL A 24 -0.16 7.95 -14.76
C VAL A 24 1.30 7.80 -14.38
N GLU A 25 2.20 8.51 -15.08
CA GLU A 25 3.66 8.47 -14.84
C GLU A 25 4.01 8.75 -13.36
N ASP A 26 3.24 9.64 -12.73
CA ASP A 26 3.45 10.03 -11.34
C ASP A 26 2.95 8.99 -10.31
N ALA A 27 2.20 7.95 -10.71
CA ALA A 27 1.68 6.92 -9.80
C ALA A 27 2.53 5.63 -9.77
N ILE A 28 3.65 5.59 -10.51
CA ILE A 28 4.51 4.40 -10.62
C ILE A 28 4.97 3.91 -9.24
N GLY A 29 5.32 4.83 -8.34
CA GLY A 29 5.75 4.48 -6.98
C GLY A 29 4.72 3.69 -6.17
N LEU A 30 3.44 4.09 -6.23
CA LEU A 30 2.36 3.42 -5.50
C LEU A 30 2.10 2.01 -6.05
N SER A 31 2.12 1.86 -7.38
CA SER A 31 1.97 0.54 -8.03
C SER A 31 3.11 -0.41 -7.65
N ILE A 32 4.36 0.08 -7.62
CA ILE A 32 5.51 -0.71 -7.19
C ILE A 32 5.36 -1.14 -5.72
N CYS A 33 4.98 -0.22 -4.83
CA CYS A 33 4.77 -0.54 -3.42
C CYS A 33 3.70 -1.64 -3.24
N HIS A 34 2.59 -1.56 -3.97
CA HIS A 34 1.55 -2.59 -3.95
C HIS A 34 2.08 -3.95 -4.43
N LYS A 35 2.85 -3.98 -5.52
CA LYS A 35 3.49 -5.22 -6.01
C LYS A 35 4.45 -5.82 -4.98
N ILE A 36 5.26 -5.00 -4.30
CA ILE A 36 6.15 -5.46 -3.23
C ILE A 36 5.34 -6.07 -2.08
N LEU A 37 4.26 -5.42 -1.65
CA LEU A 37 3.40 -5.97 -0.60
C LEU A 37 2.81 -7.32 -1.01
N LYS A 38 2.39 -7.48 -2.27
CA LYS A 38 1.92 -8.78 -2.77
C LYS A 38 3.01 -9.86 -2.73
N LEU A 39 4.26 -9.52 -3.04
CA LEU A 39 5.39 -10.45 -2.89
C LEU A 39 5.64 -10.84 -1.42
N MET A 40 5.34 -9.94 -0.48
CA MET A 40 5.43 -10.20 0.97
C MET A 40 4.17 -10.87 1.54
N ASN A 41 3.30 -11.43 0.69
CA ASN A 41 2.02 -12.01 1.11
C ASN A 41 1.15 -11.00 1.90
N GLY A 42 1.31 -9.72 1.60
CA GLY A 42 0.66 -8.60 2.23
C GLY A 42 -0.41 -7.94 1.36
N ASP A 43 -1.06 -6.93 1.93
CA ASP A 43 -2.10 -6.15 1.30
C ASP A 43 -2.07 -4.69 1.73
N VAL A 44 -2.77 -3.85 0.98
CA VAL A 44 -2.87 -2.42 1.26
C VAL A 44 -4.26 -1.90 0.94
N GLN A 45 -4.80 -1.08 1.84
CA GLN A 45 -6.06 -0.38 1.68
C GLN A 45 -5.81 1.13 1.79
N TYR A 46 -6.56 1.90 1.01
CA TYR A 46 -6.55 3.35 1.08
C TYR A 46 -7.86 3.84 1.71
N LEU A 47 -7.75 4.50 2.86
CA LEU A 47 -8.89 5.08 3.58
C LEU A 47 -8.82 6.60 3.51
N ARG A 48 -9.92 7.20 3.07
CA ARG A 48 -10.12 8.65 2.97
C ARG A 48 -11.31 9.06 3.83
N GLU A 49 -11.05 9.97 4.76
CA GLU A 49 -12.03 10.59 5.65
C GLU A 49 -12.08 12.11 5.35
N ALA A 50 -12.93 12.85 6.05
CA ALA A 50 -13.19 14.26 5.75
C ALA A 50 -11.94 15.17 5.86
N ASP A 51 -11.02 14.86 6.78
CA ASP A 51 -9.83 15.65 7.09
C ASP A 51 -8.52 14.83 7.04
N ARG A 52 -8.62 13.53 6.77
CA ARG A 52 -7.52 12.58 6.88
C ARG A 52 -7.52 11.59 5.73
N CYS A 53 -6.32 11.26 5.26
CA CYS A 53 -6.11 10.12 4.37
C CYS A 53 -5.02 9.22 4.95
N SER A 54 -5.23 7.91 4.85
CA SER A 54 -4.31 6.91 5.38
C SER A 54 -4.21 5.66 4.53
N PHE A 55 -3.02 5.08 4.48
CA PHE A 55 -2.82 3.71 4.02
C PHE A 55 -2.78 2.75 5.21
N ILE A 56 -3.56 1.67 5.10
CA ILE A 56 -3.56 0.54 6.03
C ILE A 56 -2.83 -0.59 5.30
N ILE A 57 -1.74 -1.09 5.89
CA ILE A 57 -0.88 -2.11 5.30
C ILE A 57 -0.93 -3.34 6.19
N SER A 58 -1.12 -4.51 5.59
CA SER A 58 -0.93 -5.82 6.22
C SER A 58 0.19 -6.55 5.49
N ALA A 59 1.00 -7.30 6.22
CA ALA A 59 2.04 -8.15 5.65
C ALA A 59 2.32 -9.32 6.58
N GLU A 60 2.72 -10.45 6.01
CA GLU A 60 3.16 -11.59 6.79
C GLU A 60 4.56 -11.31 7.37
N LEU A 61 4.71 -11.52 8.68
CA LEU A 61 5.99 -11.34 9.37
C LEU A 61 6.63 -12.71 9.58
N ALA A 62 7.71 -13.00 8.86
CA ALA A 62 8.52 -14.18 9.11
C ALA A 62 9.25 -14.02 10.45
N LEU A 63 8.77 -14.70 11.48
CA LEU A 63 9.45 -14.78 12.77
C LEU A 63 10.52 -15.87 12.69
N VAL A 64 11.79 -15.47 12.74
CA VAL A 64 12.87 -16.42 13.06
C VAL A 64 12.71 -16.76 14.53
N GLN A 65 12.14 -17.92 14.83
CA GLN A 65 12.33 -18.53 16.14
C GLN A 65 13.75 -19.08 16.17
N GLU A 66 14.69 -18.31 16.72
CA GLU A 66 15.86 -18.96 17.30
C GLU A 66 15.31 -19.84 18.42
N ALA A 67 15.20 -21.14 18.14
CA ALA A 67 15.02 -22.14 19.16
C ALA A 67 16.20 -21.96 20.12
N VAL A 68 15.95 -21.30 21.24
CA VAL A 68 16.85 -21.33 22.39
C VAL A 68 17.02 -22.81 22.68
N ARG A 69 18.18 -23.36 22.29
CA ARG A 69 18.57 -24.71 22.67
C ARG A 69 18.68 -24.72 24.19
N ALA A 70 17.59 -25.14 24.83
CA ALA A 70 17.58 -25.58 26.21
C ALA A 70 18.25 -26.96 26.32
#